data_AF-A0A0M5L812-F1
#
_entry.id   AF-A0A0M5L812-F1
#
_cell.length_a   1.000
_cell.length_b   1.000
_cell.length_c   1.000
_cell.angle_alpha   90.00
_cell.angle_beta   90.00
_cell.angle_gamma   90.00
#
_symmetry.space_group_name_H-M   'P 1'
#
loop_
_entity.id
_entity.type
_entity.pdbx_description
1 polymer ?
#
loop_
_entity_poly.entity_id
_entity_poly.type
_entity_poly.pdbx_seq_one_letter_code
_entity_poly.pdbx_strand_id
1 'polypeptide(L)'
;MLTPSTQLFATVNLDAIAHNIGVMQRFAGDTQIMAVVKADAYGHGAIEVSKTALAAGAVELGCATYEEAMQLRNAGIVDAPILFWMWGPSTPVEEALRANLMIAVAAEWQLDAVLAAVKNTGISASLTIKLDTGMGRSGFTSHQWNTLLPRLCEAEASGMVHIRGLMAHFSSADELGNPVTDRQAEGLRVAIDHGRRAGLRLDHNHHANTAALLTHGGMGFELARPGLGIYGISPMPELGDLDLVPALTWSAAVTLTKPFPAGAGVSYNHDWHAPADTVTAIVPCGYADGIDRRLTNQLEVTINGKRFPEVGRISMDQIVVNLGDDGGGVSQGDEAFLFGDGSRGELTALDWANLIGTIPYEVICAVGGRTTRRYEHRPVTPTRASSSAEAHPAGPAGLRKLSTVEDTLQLGRELAAQLRAGDVVVLDGALGAGKTVLARGISEGLGVQGRVTSPTFVIARSHRPGTPGGVGMVHVDAYRLLDGMEDDPNAGEALLDELDALDLDTELTDSVVVVEWGGGVVERLVERSLVVTLARSPGSDKRHATWRWVDDPYRELP
;
A
#
# COMPACT_ATOMS: atom_id res chain seq x y z
N MET A 1 -26.17 1.77 -38.78
CA MET A 1 -24.81 1.50 -38.26
C MET A 1 -24.97 0.42 -37.21
N LEU A 2 -24.33 -0.73 -37.39
CA LEU A 2 -24.31 -1.78 -36.36
C LEU A 2 -23.53 -1.18 -35.18
N THR A 3 -24.20 -0.97 -34.05
CA THR A 3 -23.50 -0.70 -32.78
C THR A 3 -22.51 -1.85 -32.58
N PRO A 4 -21.21 -1.59 -32.34
CA PRO A 4 -20.28 -2.67 -32.06
C PRO A 4 -20.83 -3.51 -30.92
N SER A 5 -20.95 -4.82 -31.13
CA SER A 5 -21.35 -5.76 -30.09
C SER A 5 -20.17 -5.97 -29.14
N THR A 6 -19.84 -4.92 -28.38
CA THR A 6 -18.78 -5.01 -27.39
C THR A 6 -19.20 -5.97 -26.29
N GLN A 7 -18.30 -6.88 -25.91
CA GLN A 7 -18.56 -7.90 -24.90
C GLN A 7 -17.61 -7.81 -23.70
N LEU A 8 -16.62 -6.91 -23.70
CA LEU A 8 -15.59 -6.77 -22.66
C LEU A 8 -15.43 -5.29 -22.28
N PHE A 9 -15.55 -4.98 -20.98
CA PHE A 9 -15.66 -3.62 -20.46
C PHE A 9 -14.75 -3.36 -19.28
N ALA A 10 -14.06 -2.23 -19.33
CA ALA A 10 -13.42 -1.60 -18.18
C ALA A 10 -14.29 -0.42 -17.75
N THR A 11 -15.09 -0.61 -16.72
CA THR A 11 -15.97 0.43 -16.18
C THR A 11 -15.22 1.18 -15.08
N VAL A 12 -15.06 2.49 -15.27
CA VAL A 12 -14.35 3.39 -14.36
C VAL A 12 -15.35 4.26 -13.62
N ASN A 13 -15.37 4.15 -12.29
CA ASN A 13 -16.18 5.01 -11.42
C ASN A 13 -15.44 6.32 -11.13
N LEU A 14 -15.91 7.42 -11.73
CA LEU A 14 -15.32 8.75 -11.55
C LEU A 14 -15.58 9.34 -10.16
N ASP A 15 -16.66 8.93 -9.49
CA ASP A 15 -16.92 9.37 -8.11
C ASP A 15 -15.91 8.72 -7.15
N ALA A 16 -15.44 7.50 -7.44
CA ALA A 16 -14.35 6.86 -6.70
C ALA A 16 -13.02 7.60 -6.90
N ILE A 17 -12.69 7.98 -8.14
CA ILE A 17 -11.51 8.81 -8.42
C ILE A 17 -11.56 10.13 -7.62
N ALA A 18 -12.70 10.83 -7.64
CA ALA A 18 -12.88 12.08 -6.92
C ALA A 18 -12.77 11.89 -5.40
N HIS A 19 -13.40 10.85 -4.85
CA HIS A 19 -13.29 10.46 -3.44
C HIS A 19 -11.84 10.20 -3.04
N ASN A 20 -11.12 9.41 -3.83
CA ASN A 20 -9.72 9.06 -3.56
C ASN A 20 -8.79 10.28 -3.62
N ILE A 21 -9.03 11.24 -4.51
CA ILE A 21 -8.31 12.53 -4.49
C ILE A 21 -8.57 13.28 -3.17
N GLY A 22 -9.81 13.28 -2.69
CA GLY A 22 -10.17 13.82 -1.38
C GLY A 22 -9.45 13.09 -0.23
N VAL A 23 -9.30 11.77 -0.31
CA VAL A 23 -8.49 10.98 0.64
C VAL A 23 -7.04 11.47 0.60
N MET A 24 -6.43 11.58 -0.58
CA MET A 24 -5.05 12.06 -0.74
C MET A 24 -4.85 13.46 -0.13
N GLN A 25 -5.80 14.38 -0.34
CA GLN A 25 -5.74 15.73 0.23
C GLN A 25 -5.78 15.70 1.77
N ARG A 26 -6.56 14.81 2.39
CA ARG A 26 -6.58 14.68 3.86
C ARG A 26 -5.24 14.27 4.42
N PHE A 27 -4.55 13.33 3.77
CA PHE A 27 -3.19 12.92 4.16
C PHE A 27 -2.13 13.98 3.81
N ALA A 28 -2.34 14.77 2.75
CA ALA A 28 -1.41 15.80 2.33
C ALA A 28 -1.38 17.02 3.27
N GLY A 29 -2.50 17.34 3.92
CA GLY A 29 -2.64 18.58 4.68
C GLY A 29 -2.54 19.79 3.75
N ASP A 30 -1.55 20.66 4.00
CA ASP A 30 -1.30 21.86 3.18
C ASP A 30 -0.54 21.56 1.87
N THR A 31 0.00 20.36 1.71
CA THR A 31 0.73 19.96 0.50
C THR A 31 -0.25 19.77 -0.67
N GLN A 32 0.07 20.38 -1.80
CA GLN A 32 -0.77 20.30 -2.99
C GLN A 32 -0.67 18.93 -3.67
N ILE A 33 -1.66 18.58 -4.49
CA ILE A 33 -1.71 17.29 -5.22
C ILE A 33 -1.47 17.48 -6.72
N MET A 34 -0.45 16.80 -7.24
CA MET A 34 -0.29 16.50 -8.66
C MET A 34 -0.82 15.08 -8.93
N ALA A 35 -1.93 14.96 -9.65
CA ALA A 35 -2.49 13.66 -10.00
C ALA A 35 -1.65 12.99 -11.11
N VAL A 36 -1.10 11.80 -10.83
CA VAL A 36 -0.27 11.06 -11.79
C VAL A 36 -1.14 10.21 -12.70
N VAL A 37 -1.18 10.56 -13.99
CA VAL A 37 -2.08 10.02 -15.02
C VAL A 37 -1.34 9.37 -16.19
N LYS A 38 -0.06 9.03 -16.01
CA LYS A 38 0.73 8.24 -16.96
C LYS A 38 0.12 6.86 -17.24
N ALA A 39 0.60 6.20 -18.30
CA ALA A 39 0.15 4.88 -18.74
C ALA A 39 -1.38 4.85 -18.94
N ASP A 40 -1.91 5.87 -19.62
CA ASP A 40 -3.34 6.08 -19.84
C ASP A 40 -4.15 6.06 -18.52
N ALA A 41 -3.67 6.84 -17.54
CA ALA A 41 -4.15 6.81 -16.15
C ALA A 41 -4.21 5.40 -15.56
N TYR A 42 -3.09 4.68 -15.64
CA TYR A 42 -2.96 3.31 -15.11
C TYR A 42 -4.07 2.39 -15.65
N GLY A 43 -4.37 2.52 -16.94
CA GLY A 43 -5.43 1.76 -17.62
C GLY A 43 -6.86 2.31 -17.47
N HIS A 44 -7.09 3.37 -16.69
CA HIS A 44 -8.43 3.94 -16.46
C HIS A 44 -8.86 4.96 -17.53
N GLY A 45 -7.94 5.42 -18.37
CA GLY A 45 -8.17 6.40 -19.41
C GLY A 45 -7.85 7.84 -18.97
N ALA A 46 -6.77 8.39 -19.52
CA ALA A 46 -6.14 9.60 -19.01
C ALA A 46 -7.01 10.85 -19.07
N ILE A 47 -7.83 11.00 -20.10
CA ILE A 47 -8.60 12.23 -20.35
C ILE A 47 -9.68 12.44 -19.28
N GLU A 48 -10.55 11.46 -19.07
CA GLU A 48 -11.67 11.59 -18.12
C GLU A 48 -11.19 11.57 -16.67
N VAL A 49 -10.15 10.77 -16.35
CA VAL A 49 -9.51 10.80 -15.03
C VAL A 49 -8.88 12.16 -14.76
N SER A 50 -8.19 12.75 -15.74
CA SER A 50 -7.55 14.07 -15.56
C SER A 50 -8.56 15.18 -15.30
N LYS A 51 -9.67 15.21 -16.06
CA LYS A 51 -10.78 16.15 -15.81
C LYS A 51 -11.36 15.99 -14.41
N THR A 52 -11.58 14.74 -14.00
CA THR A 52 -12.13 14.40 -12.68
C THR A 52 -11.18 14.79 -11.56
N ALA A 53 -9.89 14.48 -11.69
CA ALA A 53 -8.88 14.81 -10.69
C ALA A 53 -8.74 16.33 -10.50
N LEU A 54 -8.72 17.10 -11.58
CA LEU A 54 -8.69 18.56 -11.51
C LEU A 54 -9.96 19.12 -10.84
N ALA A 55 -11.14 18.61 -11.21
CA ALA A 55 -12.41 19.01 -10.59
C ALA A 55 -12.48 18.66 -9.10
N ALA A 56 -11.82 17.57 -8.68
CA ALA A 56 -11.70 17.14 -7.28
C ALA A 56 -10.59 17.89 -6.51
N GLY A 57 -9.86 18.80 -7.15
CA GLY A 57 -8.89 19.68 -6.50
C GLY A 57 -7.42 19.25 -6.61
N ALA A 58 -7.08 18.33 -7.52
CA ALA A 58 -5.68 18.24 -7.97
C ALA A 58 -5.31 19.55 -8.69
N VAL A 59 -4.13 20.09 -8.38
CA VAL A 59 -3.68 21.37 -8.95
C VAL A 59 -2.87 21.19 -10.22
N GLU A 60 -2.30 20.00 -10.43
CA GLU A 60 -1.42 19.67 -11.54
C GLU A 60 -1.60 18.22 -12.00
N LEU A 61 -1.16 17.92 -13.21
CA LEU A 61 -1.15 16.56 -13.78
C LEU A 61 0.28 16.12 -14.08
N GLY A 62 0.57 14.86 -13.78
CA GLY A 62 1.86 14.22 -14.03
C GLY A 62 1.77 13.10 -15.06
N CYS A 63 2.51 13.24 -16.17
CA CYS A 63 2.66 12.22 -17.22
C CYS A 63 4.10 11.67 -17.23
N ALA A 64 4.30 10.47 -17.77
CA ALA A 64 5.63 9.99 -18.03
C ALA A 64 6.20 10.67 -19.28
N THR A 65 5.50 10.57 -20.41
CA THR A 65 6.04 10.97 -21.72
C THR A 65 5.43 12.26 -22.26
N TYR A 66 6.10 12.80 -23.28
CA TYR A 66 5.60 13.92 -24.06
C TYR A 66 4.26 13.59 -24.75
N GLU A 67 4.12 12.40 -25.33
CA GLU A 67 2.93 11.96 -26.06
C GLU A 67 1.71 11.90 -25.14
N GLU A 68 1.88 11.39 -23.93
CA GLU A 68 0.81 11.37 -22.90
C GLU A 68 0.38 12.81 -22.54
N ALA A 69 1.35 13.70 -22.30
CA ALA A 69 1.06 15.10 -21.97
C ALA A 69 0.37 15.83 -23.13
N MET A 70 0.79 15.59 -24.37
CA MET A 70 0.15 16.13 -25.57
C MET A 70 -1.24 15.59 -25.80
N GLN A 71 -1.50 14.31 -25.49
CA GLN A 71 -2.85 13.74 -25.57
C GLN A 71 -3.83 14.54 -24.70
N LEU A 72 -3.40 14.91 -23.49
CA LEU A 72 -4.22 15.72 -22.57
C LEU A 72 -4.45 17.14 -23.10
N ARG A 73 -3.41 17.78 -23.64
CA ARG A 73 -3.53 19.10 -24.29
C ARG A 73 -4.50 19.06 -25.48
N ASN A 74 -4.33 18.08 -26.36
CA ASN A 74 -5.20 17.87 -27.53
C ASN A 74 -6.65 17.54 -27.16
N ALA A 75 -6.87 16.95 -25.97
CA ALA A 75 -8.18 16.68 -25.42
C ALA A 75 -8.86 17.90 -24.75
N GLY A 76 -8.23 19.09 -24.81
CA GLY A 76 -8.80 20.34 -24.33
C GLY A 76 -8.44 20.71 -22.89
N ILE A 77 -7.51 20.00 -22.25
CA ILE A 77 -7.00 20.37 -20.92
C ILE A 77 -5.93 21.46 -21.12
N VAL A 78 -6.37 22.71 -21.29
CA VAL A 78 -5.51 23.84 -21.66
C VAL A 78 -4.98 24.63 -20.46
N ASP A 79 -5.76 24.75 -19.40
CA ASP A 79 -5.43 25.63 -18.26
C ASP A 79 -4.59 24.96 -17.17
N ALA A 80 -4.66 23.62 -17.05
CA ALA A 80 -3.97 22.90 -16.00
C ALA A 80 -2.46 22.75 -16.30
N PRO A 81 -1.58 22.93 -15.30
CA PRO A 81 -0.17 22.57 -15.44
C PRO A 81 -0.01 21.06 -15.68
N ILE A 82 0.75 20.69 -16.71
CA ILE A 82 1.06 19.29 -17.04
C ILE A 82 2.58 19.13 -17.08
N LEU A 83 3.12 18.28 -16.21
CA LEU A 83 4.53 17.91 -16.17
C LEU A 83 4.74 16.55 -16.86
N PHE A 84 5.73 16.45 -17.74
CA PHE A 84 6.28 15.16 -18.18
C PHE A 84 7.77 15.05 -17.85
N TRP A 85 8.26 13.82 -17.63
CA TRP A 85 9.61 13.60 -17.08
C TRP A 85 10.46 12.53 -17.78
N MET A 86 9.91 11.85 -18.79
CA MET A 86 10.58 10.81 -19.55
C MET A 86 10.56 11.20 -21.03
N TRP A 87 11.71 11.66 -21.52
CA TRP A 87 11.84 12.13 -22.90
C TRP A 87 13.28 12.00 -23.41
N GLY A 88 13.40 11.73 -24.70
CA GLY A 88 14.67 11.46 -25.39
C GLY A 88 15.03 12.52 -26.44
N PRO A 89 16.19 12.39 -27.11
CA PRO A 89 16.68 13.37 -28.08
C PRO A 89 15.73 13.64 -29.27
N SER A 90 14.84 12.71 -29.60
CA SER A 90 13.84 12.84 -30.67
C SER A 90 12.57 13.59 -30.26
N THR A 91 12.43 13.95 -28.98
CA THR A 91 11.22 14.62 -28.47
C THR A 91 11.13 16.03 -29.07
N PRO A 92 9.98 16.44 -29.63
CA PRO A 92 9.81 17.76 -30.22
C PRO A 92 9.63 18.83 -29.12
N VAL A 93 10.72 19.20 -28.45
CA VAL A 93 10.70 20.14 -27.30
C VAL A 93 10.05 21.47 -27.66
N GLU A 94 10.27 22.00 -28.87
CA GLU A 94 9.62 23.24 -29.31
C GLU A 94 8.09 23.13 -29.35
N GLU A 95 7.55 21.97 -29.71
CA GLU A 95 6.11 21.73 -29.71
C GLU A 95 5.59 21.66 -28.26
N ALA A 96 6.33 21.01 -27.36
CA ALA A 96 6.00 20.99 -25.93
C ALA A 96 5.93 22.41 -25.34
N LEU A 97 6.86 23.31 -25.71
CA LEU A 97 6.83 24.72 -25.29
C LEU A 97 5.59 25.45 -25.83
N ARG A 98 5.28 25.28 -27.12
CA ARG A 98 4.09 25.88 -27.74
C ARG A 98 2.78 25.36 -27.12
N ALA A 99 2.77 24.12 -26.67
CA ALA A 99 1.65 23.49 -25.96
C ALA A 99 1.61 23.81 -24.46
N ASN A 100 2.47 24.71 -23.96
CA ASN A 100 2.56 25.09 -22.56
C ASN A 100 2.71 23.87 -21.62
N LEU A 101 3.57 22.92 -22.00
CA LEU A 101 3.92 21.78 -21.16
C LEU A 101 5.12 22.11 -20.27
N MET A 102 5.08 21.62 -19.03
CA MET A 102 6.22 21.68 -18.11
C MET A 102 7.11 20.47 -18.33
N ILE A 103 8.43 20.67 -18.24
CA ILE A 103 9.42 19.66 -18.61
C ILE A 103 10.29 19.34 -17.41
N ALA A 104 10.37 18.07 -17.02
CA ALA A 104 11.37 17.65 -16.06
C ALA A 104 12.72 17.42 -16.76
N VAL A 105 13.79 17.96 -16.20
CA VAL A 105 15.16 17.82 -16.71
C VAL A 105 15.97 16.95 -15.75
N ALA A 106 16.58 15.89 -16.26
CA ALA A 106 17.31 14.88 -15.51
C ALA A 106 18.74 14.65 -16.03
N ALA A 107 19.16 15.36 -17.09
CA ALA A 107 20.50 15.30 -17.67
C ALA A 107 20.91 16.64 -18.31
N GLU A 108 22.22 16.91 -18.42
CA GLU A 108 22.71 18.20 -18.95
C GLU A 108 22.29 18.45 -20.40
N TRP A 109 22.34 17.41 -21.24
CA TRP A 109 21.91 17.52 -22.64
C TRP A 109 20.43 17.91 -22.78
N GLN A 110 19.58 17.53 -21.81
CA GLN A 110 18.17 17.92 -21.79
C GLN A 110 18.02 19.42 -21.51
N LEU A 111 18.84 19.98 -20.61
CA LEU A 111 18.88 21.43 -20.41
C LEU A 111 19.30 22.14 -21.70
N ASP A 112 20.35 21.64 -22.37
CA ASP A 112 20.83 22.23 -23.63
C ASP A 112 19.75 22.21 -24.72
N ALA A 113 19.03 21.09 -24.85
CA ALA A 113 17.93 20.94 -25.80
C ALA A 113 16.78 21.91 -25.51
N VAL A 114 16.41 22.09 -24.23
CA VAL A 114 15.39 23.09 -23.84
C VAL A 114 15.87 24.51 -24.16
N LEU A 115 17.10 24.87 -23.79
CA LEU A 115 17.62 26.22 -24.04
C LEU A 115 17.71 26.52 -25.54
N ALA A 116 18.03 25.53 -26.37
CA ALA A 116 17.97 25.66 -27.83
C ALA A 116 16.53 25.89 -28.33
N ALA A 117 15.57 25.11 -27.84
CA ALA A 117 14.16 25.28 -28.18
C ALA A 117 13.60 26.65 -27.75
N VAL A 118 13.97 27.14 -26.57
CA VAL A 118 13.63 28.49 -26.09
C VAL A 118 14.19 29.55 -27.04
N LYS A 119 15.46 29.45 -27.46
CA LYS A 119 16.07 30.39 -28.42
C LYS A 119 15.36 30.39 -29.78
N ASN A 120 14.95 29.22 -30.26
CA ASN A 120 14.29 29.07 -31.55
C ASN A 120 12.84 29.59 -31.53
N THR A 121 12.13 29.39 -30.43
CA THR A 121 10.69 29.71 -30.32
C THR A 121 10.41 31.06 -29.69
N GLY A 122 11.35 31.60 -28.89
CA GLY A 122 11.14 32.75 -28.04
C GLY A 122 10.24 32.50 -26.83
N ILE A 123 9.84 31.24 -26.58
CA ILE A 123 8.95 30.85 -25.48
C ILE A 123 9.81 30.38 -24.31
N SER A 124 9.66 31.02 -23.14
CA SER A 124 10.33 30.60 -21.91
C SER A 124 9.81 29.25 -21.42
N ALA A 125 10.70 28.38 -20.92
CA ALA A 125 10.34 27.04 -20.47
C ALA A 125 10.13 26.96 -18.95
N SER A 126 9.07 26.28 -18.50
CA SER A 126 8.88 25.94 -17.09
C SER A 126 9.48 24.57 -16.77
N LEU A 127 10.49 24.56 -15.90
CA LEU A 127 11.30 23.36 -15.63
C LEU A 127 11.16 22.89 -14.19
N THR A 128 11.15 21.56 -14.03
CA THR A 128 11.41 20.89 -12.75
C THR A 128 12.70 20.10 -12.88
N ILE A 129 13.65 20.29 -11.96
CA ILE A 129 14.93 19.55 -12.02
C ILE A 129 14.81 18.26 -11.23
N LYS A 130 15.08 17.12 -11.88
CA LYS A 130 15.03 15.81 -11.24
C LYS A 130 16.39 15.45 -10.67
N LEU A 131 16.42 15.17 -9.37
CA LEU A 131 17.59 14.69 -8.67
C LEU A 131 17.48 13.20 -8.39
N ASP A 132 18.61 12.52 -8.36
CA ASP A 132 18.72 11.18 -7.82
C ASP A 132 19.21 11.26 -6.37
N THR A 133 18.27 11.11 -5.43
CA THR A 133 18.54 11.10 -3.99
C THR A 133 18.83 9.70 -3.44
N GLY A 134 18.85 8.67 -4.30
CA GLY A 134 19.13 7.29 -3.89
C GLY A 134 18.29 6.23 -4.61
N MET A 135 17.46 6.60 -5.59
CA MET A 135 16.69 5.61 -6.35
C MET A 135 17.56 4.90 -7.40
N GLY A 136 18.62 5.55 -7.89
CA GLY A 136 19.54 4.95 -8.87
C GLY A 136 18.95 4.83 -10.28
N ARG A 137 17.91 5.60 -10.62
CA ARG A 137 17.18 5.46 -11.89
C ARG A 137 17.45 6.60 -12.87
N SER A 138 17.09 7.83 -12.50
CA SER A 138 17.21 9.00 -13.37
C SER A 138 17.23 10.25 -12.51
N GLY A 139 17.99 11.25 -12.94
CA GLY A 139 18.15 12.51 -12.23
C GLY A 139 19.62 12.81 -12.03
N PHE A 140 19.91 14.05 -11.68
CA PHE A 140 21.28 14.46 -11.37
C PHE A 140 21.67 13.93 -10.00
N THR A 141 22.86 13.35 -9.92
CA THR A 141 23.52 13.07 -8.63
C THR A 141 23.82 14.37 -7.87
N SER A 142 24.06 14.27 -6.57
CA SER A 142 24.48 15.42 -5.74
C SER A 142 25.74 16.13 -6.28
N HIS A 143 26.68 15.37 -6.86
CA HIS A 143 27.87 15.95 -7.48
C HIS A 143 27.52 16.79 -8.72
N GLN A 144 26.67 16.24 -9.61
CA GLN A 144 26.22 16.94 -10.81
C GLN A 144 25.34 18.15 -10.49
N TRP A 145 24.56 18.10 -9.40
CA TRP A 145 23.78 19.25 -8.95
C TRP A 145 24.66 20.48 -8.71
N ASN A 146 25.82 20.30 -8.06
CA ASN A 146 26.74 21.40 -7.77
C ASN A 146 27.33 22.04 -9.04
N THR A 147 27.57 21.25 -10.09
CA THR A 147 28.09 21.77 -11.37
C THR A 147 26.98 22.36 -12.25
N LEU A 148 25.75 21.86 -12.11
CA LEU A 148 24.58 22.30 -12.87
C LEU A 148 24.00 23.63 -12.35
N LEU A 149 23.98 23.83 -11.03
CA LEU A 149 23.28 24.94 -10.38
C LEU A 149 23.65 26.33 -10.95
N PRO A 150 24.93 26.68 -11.16
CA PRO A 150 25.28 27.99 -11.76
C PRO A 150 24.64 28.20 -13.14
N ARG A 151 24.56 27.15 -13.95
CA ARG A 151 23.95 27.20 -15.30
C ARG A 151 22.44 27.42 -15.21
N LEU A 152 21.77 26.81 -14.23
CA LEU A 152 20.34 27.01 -13.99
C LEU A 152 20.06 28.45 -13.54
N CYS A 153 20.87 28.99 -12.64
CA CYS A 153 20.75 30.39 -12.20
C CYS A 153 20.94 31.37 -13.36
N GLU A 154 21.93 31.15 -14.22
CA GLU A 154 22.14 31.99 -15.42
C GLU A 154 20.96 31.91 -16.40
N ALA A 155 20.45 30.70 -16.64
CA ALA A 155 19.30 30.49 -17.52
C ALA A 155 18.01 31.15 -16.96
N GLU A 156 17.78 31.08 -15.65
CA GLU A 156 16.62 31.75 -15.03
C GLU A 156 16.78 33.28 -15.02
N ALA A 157 17.99 33.80 -14.69
CA ALA A 157 18.26 35.23 -14.69
C ALA A 157 18.14 35.88 -16.08
N SER A 158 18.40 35.12 -17.15
CA SER A 158 18.19 35.57 -18.53
C SER A 158 16.73 35.47 -19.01
N GLY A 159 15.82 34.94 -18.18
CA GLY A 159 14.41 34.75 -18.50
C GLY A 159 14.12 33.59 -19.46
N MET A 160 15.15 32.80 -19.82
CA MET A 160 15.01 31.68 -20.74
C MET A 160 14.18 30.53 -20.14
N VAL A 161 14.30 30.34 -18.83
CA VAL A 161 13.58 29.29 -18.10
C VAL A 161 13.07 29.83 -16.78
N HIS A 162 12.04 29.18 -16.25
CA HIS A 162 11.63 29.30 -14.87
C HIS A 162 11.85 27.96 -14.17
N ILE A 163 12.72 27.94 -13.16
CA ILE A 163 13.02 26.71 -12.41
C ILE A 163 12.01 26.61 -11.26
N ARG A 164 10.90 25.92 -11.51
CA ARG A 164 9.77 25.88 -10.57
C ARG A 164 10.09 25.14 -9.29
N GLY A 165 10.90 24.09 -9.36
CA GLY A 165 11.18 23.24 -8.21
C GLY A 165 12.09 22.07 -8.52
N LEU A 166 12.44 21.34 -7.46
CA LEU A 166 13.20 20.10 -7.53
C LEU A 166 12.29 18.91 -7.27
N MET A 167 12.57 17.81 -7.97
CA MET A 167 11.87 16.55 -7.77
C MET A 167 12.81 15.37 -7.55
N ALA A 168 12.37 14.42 -6.75
CA ALA A 168 12.99 13.10 -6.63
C ALA A 168 11.90 12.02 -6.52
N HIS A 169 12.30 10.76 -6.35
CA HIS A 169 11.37 9.64 -6.19
C HIS A 169 11.91 8.64 -5.18
N PHE A 170 11.06 8.22 -4.25
CA PHE A 170 11.45 7.28 -3.20
C PHE A 170 11.64 5.89 -3.77
N SER A 171 12.56 5.12 -3.17
CA SER A 171 12.77 3.70 -3.50
C SER A 171 11.87 2.77 -2.69
N SER A 172 11.66 3.09 -1.40
CA SER A 172 11.11 2.16 -0.40
C SER A 172 10.12 2.85 0.53
N ALA A 173 9.32 3.79 0.00
CA ALA A 173 8.33 4.51 0.80
C ALA A 173 7.09 3.67 1.14
N ASP A 174 6.96 2.52 0.49
CA ASP A 174 6.03 1.42 0.74
C ASP A 174 6.54 0.44 1.80
N GLU A 175 7.77 0.62 2.32
CA GLU A 175 8.28 -0.11 3.48
C GLU A 175 8.25 0.80 4.72
N LEU A 176 7.33 0.53 5.64
CA LEU A 176 7.14 1.35 6.85
C LEU A 176 8.43 1.45 7.69
N GLY A 177 8.78 2.69 8.07
CA GLY A 177 9.96 2.97 8.87
C GLY A 177 11.30 2.75 8.17
N ASN A 178 11.34 2.52 6.85
CA ASN A 178 12.59 2.33 6.13
C ASN A 178 13.43 3.64 6.14
N PRO A 179 14.64 3.64 6.74
CA PRO A 179 15.45 4.85 6.91
C PRO A 179 16.01 5.40 5.57
N VAL A 180 15.87 4.66 4.46
CA VAL A 180 16.19 5.18 3.12
C VAL A 180 15.24 6.33 2.76
N THR A 181 13.96 6.25 3.13
CA THR A 181 12.96 7.28 2.82
C THR A 181 13.34 8.63 3.43
N ASP A 182 13.72 8.65 4.71
CA ASP A 182 14.17 9.88 5.38
C ASP A 182 15.46 10.44 4.78
N ARG A 183 16.43 9.58 4.47
CA ARG A 183 17.69 9.98 3.84
C ARG A 183 17.47 10.59 2.44
N GLN A 184 16.57 10.01 1.65
CA GLN A 184 16.21 10.54 0.34
C GLN A 184 15.49 11.89 0.45
N ALA A 185 14.58 12.03 1.43
CA ALA A 185 13.88 13.28 1.69
C ALA A 185 14.86 14.39 2.11
N GLU A 186 15.79 14.09 3.01
CA GLU A 186 16.82 15.03 3.44
C GLU A 186 17.77 15.42 2.29
N GLY A 187 18.16 14.47 1.46
CA GLY A 187 18.96 14.75 0.26
C GLY A 187 18.30 15.77 -0.67
N LEU A 188 16.97 15.71 -0.82
CA LEU A 188 16.23 16.71 -1.60
C LEU A 188 16.18 18.06 -0.87
N ARG A 189 15.93 18.11 0.44
CA ARG A 189 15.91 19.36 1.23
C ARG A 189 17.23 20.12 1.16
N VAL A 190 18.36 19.41 1.31
CA VAL A 190 19.70 20.00 1.18
C VAL A 190 19.90 20.63 -0.20
N ALA A 191 19.43 19.97 -1.27
CA ALA A 191 19.54 20.50 -2.62
C ALA A 191 18.64 21.73 -2.85
N ILE A 192 17.42 21.73 -2.29
CA ILE A 192 16.49 22.87 -2.31
C ILE A 192 17.14 24.07 -1.62
N ASP A 193 17.67 23.89 -0.41
CA ASP A 193 18.34 24.96 0.34
C ASP A 193 19.59 25.48 -0.37
N HIS A 194 20.34 24.61 -1.05
CA HIS A 194 21.45 25.02 -1.90
C HIS A 194 20.96 25.89 -3.07
N GLY A 195 19.93 25.47 -3.79
CA GLY A 195 19.35 26.21 -4.91
C GLY A 195 18.76 27.57 -4.49
N ARG A 196 18.02 27.61 -3.38
CA ARG A 196 17.45 28.85 -2.81
C ARG A 196 18.53 29.85 -2.41
N ARG A 197 19.63 29.39 -1.78
CA ARG A 197 20.77 30.26 -1.45
C ARG A 197 21.49 30.81 -2.68
N ALA A 198 21.46 30.08 -3.80
CA ALA A 198 21.99 30.54 -5.07
C ALA A 198 21.03 31.47 -5.84
N GLY A 199 19.82 31.71 -5.32
CA GLY A 199 18.86 32.67 -5.86
C GLY A 199 17.70 32.05 -6.66
N LEU A 200 17.60 30.73 -6.77
CA LEU A 200 16.43 30.07 -7.36
C LEU A 200 15.23 30.17 -6.40
N ARG A 201 14.01 30.32 -6.92
CA ARG A 201 12.80 30.38 -6.08
C ARG A 201 12.40 29.02 -5.53
N LEU A 202 12.30 28.02 -6.42
CA LEU A 202 11.92 26.65 -6.09
C LEU A 202 10.61 26.59 -5.28
N ASP A 203 9.52 27.07 -5.89
CA ASP A 203 8.20 27.21 -5.27
C ASP A 203 7.37 25.89 -5.30
N HIS A 204 7.76 24.88 -6.08
CA HIS A 204 7.00 23.63 -6.27
C HIS A 204 7.90 22.39 -6.17
N ASN A 205 8.48 22.12 -4.99
CA ASN A 205 9.30 20.92 -4.80
C ASN A 205 8.42 19.72 -4.48
N HIS A 206 8.84 18.53 -4.94
CA HIS A 206 8.01 17.34 -4.75
C HIS A 206 8.78 16.01 -4.75
N HIS A 207 8.48 15.18 -3.75
CA HIS A 207 9.10 13.86 -3.59
C HIS A 207 8.08 12.74 -3.35
N ALA A 208 7.05 13.01 -2.53
CA ALA A 208 6.08 12.01 -2.08
C ALA A 208 5.32 11.38 -3.25
N ASN A 209 5.41 10.06 -3.37
CA ASN A 209 4.49 9.23 -4.14
C ASN A 209 3.29 8.84 -3.24
N THR A 210 2.39 7.99 -3.72
CA THR A 210 1.24 7.52 -2.91
C THR A 210 1.67 6.98 -1.55
N ALA A 211 2.69 6.10 -1.51
CA ALA A 211 3.10 5.43 -0.28
C ALA A 211 3.63 6.43 0.76
N ALA A 212 4.56 7.30 0.36
CA ALA A 212 5.05 8.36 1.24
C ALA A 212 3.94 9.33 1.70
N LEU A 213 2.99 9.65 0.82
CA LEU A 213 1.89 10.55 1.17
C LEU A 213 0.98 9.96 2.25
N LEU A 214 0.67 8.67 2.15
CA LEU A 214 -0.21 7.99 3.10
C LEU A 214 0.44 7.75 4.47
N THR A 215 1.78 7.68 4.53
CA THR A 215 2.52 7.36 5.76
C THR A 215 3.19 8.55 6.41
N HIS A 216 3.68 9.50 5.62
CA HIS A 216 4.47 10.66 6.08
C HIS A 216 3.86 12.01 5.64
N GLY A 217 2.68 12.00 5.04
CA GLY A 217 2.06 13.18 4.45
C GLY A 217 2.89 13.80 3.33
N GLY A 218 2.84 15.12 3.19
CA GLY A 218 3.63 15.84 2.19
C GLY A 218 5.14 15.95 2.50
N MET A 219 5.59 15.50 3.67
CA MET A 219 6.98 15.60 4.14
C MET A 219 7.58 17.02 4.08
N GLY A 220 6.74 18.05 4.20
CA GLY A 220 7.16 19.45 4.16
C GLY A 220 7.53 19.97 2.77
N PHE A 221 7.20 19.24 1.70
CA PHE A 221 7.32 19.70 0.32
C PHE A 221 6.01 20.35 -0.16
N GLU A 222 6.09 21.23 -1.15
CA GLU A 222 4.93 22.00 -1.62
C GLU A 222 3.93 21.15 -2.43
N LEU A 223 4.39 20.06 -3.06
CA LEU A 223 3.55 19.20 -3.91
C LEU A 223 3.83 17.70 -3.67
N ALA A 224 2.78 16.88 -3.67
CA ALA A 224 2.83 15.42 -3.65
C ALA A 224 2.32 14.85 -4.99
N ARG A 225 2.77 13.65 -5.35
CA ARG A 225 2.48 13.01 -6.65
C ARG A 225 1.83 11.63 -6.49
N PRO A 226 0.62 11.54 -5.91
CA PRO A 226 -0.08 10.27 -5.81
C PRO A 226 -0.43 9.74 -7.22
N GLY A 227 -0.17 8.45 -7.40
CA GLY A 227 -0.60 7.66 -8.55
C GLY A 227 -1.64 6.67 -8.09
N LEU A 228 -1.21 5.49 -7.64
CA LEU A 228 -2.11 4.39 -7.25
C LEU A 228 -3.27 4.76 -6.33
N GLY A 229 -3.02 5.63 -5.34
CA GLY A 229 -4.03 6.02 -4.37
C GLY A 229 -5.22 6.71 -5.03
N ILE A 230 -5.01 7.49 -6.11
CA ILE A 230 -6.12 8.15 -6.82
C ILE A 230 -7.02 7.15 -7.56
N TYR A 231 -6.51 5.94 -7.81
CA TYR A 231 -7.24 4.81 -8.43
C TYR A 231 -7.84 3.85 -7.38
N GLY A 232 -7.66 4.15 -6.09
CA GLY A 232 -8.32 3.43 -5.01
C GLY A 232 -7.60 2.19 -4.54
N ILE A 233 -6.29 2.10 -4.80
CA ILE A 233 -5.50 0.93 -4.40
C ILE A 233 -4.39 1.40 -3.46
N SER A 234 -4.27 0.75 -2.31
CA SER A 234 -3.18 0.99 -1.37
C SER A 234 -1.88 0.37 -1.89
N PRO A 235 -0.75 1.11 -1.89
CA PRO A 235 0.56 0.51 -2.15
C PRO A 235 1.09 -0.28 -0.94
N MET A 236 0.40 -0.23 0.20
CA MET A 236 0.72 -0.91 1.46
C MET A 236 -0.53 -1.66 1.93
N PRO A 237 -0.82 -2.85 1.39
CA PRO A 237 -2.01 -3.64 1.74
C PRO A 237 -2.12 -3.94 3.25
N GLU A 238 -1.00 -4.01 3.95
CA GLU A 238 -0.90 -4.22 5.39
C GLU A 238 -1.55 -3.10 6.22
N LEU A 239 -1.74 -1.90 5.65
CA LEU A 239 -2.45 -0.79 6.28
C LEU A 239 -3.97 -0.79 6.02
N GLY A 240 -4.46 -1.83 5.35
CA GLY A 240 -5.84 -1.94 4.88
C GLY A 240 -6.17 -0.93 3.78
N ASP A 241 -7.47 -0.69 3.61
CA ASP A 241 -7.97 0.09 2.47
C ASP A 241 -7.77 1.60 2.62
N LEU A 242 -7.51 2.12 3.82
CA LEU A 242 -7.27 3.56 4.08
C LEU A 242 -8.37 4.50 3.51
N ASP A 243 -9.63 4.04 3.49
CA ASP A 243 -10.78 4.73 2.85
C ASP A 243 -10.60 4.93 1.33
N LEU A 244 -9.68 4.21 0.70
CA LEU A 244 -9.54 4.14 -0.75
C LEU A 244 -10.58 3.21 -1.34
N VAL A 245 -11.11 3.58 -2.50
CA VAL A 245 -12.13 2.81 -3.20
C VAL A 245 -11.68 2.51 -4.61
N PRO A 246 -11.43 1.24 -4.98
CA PRO A 246 -11.00 0.86 -6.32
C PRO A 246 -11.94 1.42 -7.39
N ALA A 247 -11.38 2.10 -8.38
CA ALA A 247 -12.18 2.80 -9.38
C ALA A 247 -12.50 1.95 -10.62
N LEU A 248 -11.82 0.81 -10.82
CA LEU A 248 -11.94 -0.02 -12.02
C LEU A 248 -12.69 -1.32 -11.74
N THR A 249 -13.73 -1.59 -12.52
CA THR A 249 -14.36 -2.91 -12.65
C THR A 249 -14.11 -3.46 -14.05
N TRP A 250 -13.58 -4.68 -14.16
CA TRP A 250 -13.39 -5.37 -15.43
C TRP A 250 -14.42 -6.50 -15.57
N SER A 251 -15.29 -6.39 -16.58
CA SER A 251 -16.39 -7.31 -16.79
C SER A 251 -16.57 -7.70 -18.25
N ALA A 252 -17.21 -8.83 -18.50
CA ALA A 252 -17.57 -9.28 -19.83
C ALA A 252 -18.95 -9.94 -19.86
N ALA A 253 -19.61 -9.95 -21.02
CA ALA A 253 -20.86 -10.68 -21.19
C ALA A 253 -20.56 -12.16 -21.51
N VAL A 254 -21.17 -13.09 -20.77
CA VAL A 254 -21.06 -14.53 -21.04
C VAL A 254 -21.55 -14.83 -22.48
N THR A 255 -20.74 -15.47 -23.31
CA THR A 255 -21.07 -15.68 -24.73
C THR A 255 -21.73 -17.00 -25.02
N LEU A 256 -21.43 -18.01 -24.21
CA LEU A 256 -21.93 -19.37 -24.38
C LEU A 256 -22.02 -20.04 -23.02
N THR A 257 -23.11 -20.76 -22.77
CA THR A 257 -23.20 -21.77 -21.72
C THR A 257 -23.52 -23.11 -22.38
N LYS A 258 -22.95 -24.21 -21.87
CA LYS A 258 -23.24 -25.56 -22.38
C LYS A 258 -23.07 -26.64 -21.32
N PRO A 259 -23.88 -27.72 -21.36
CA PRO A 259 -23.58 -28.95 -20.64
C PRO A 259 -22.22 -29.50 -21.03
N PHE A 260 -21.49 -30.06 -20.07
CA PHE A 260 -20.14 -30.58 -20.25
C PHE A 260 -19.96 -31.88 -19.46
N PRO A 261 -19.71 -33.01 -20.13
CA PRO A 261 -19.76 -34.33 -19.49
C PRO A 261 -18.52 -34.63 -18.64
N ALA A 262 -18.69 -35.45 -17.62
CA ALA A 262 -17.61 -35.98 -16.79
C ALA A 262 -16.49 -36.59 -17.64
N GLY A 263 -15.24 -36.32 -17.27
CA GLY A 263 -14.03 -36.80 -17.93
C GLY A 263 -13.62 -36.02 -19.19
N ALA A 264 -14.47 -35.14 -19.74
CA ALA A 264 -14.09 -34.30 -20.87
C ALA A 264 -13.02 -33.26 -20.47
N GLY A 265 -12.04 -33.06 -21.35
CA GLY A 265 -10.94 -32.11 -21.13
C GLY A 265 -11.28 -30.69 -21.62
N VAL A 266 -10.80 -29.67 -20.91
CA VAL A 266 -11.09 -28.26 -21.20
C VAL A 266 -9.85 -27.52 -21.72
N SER A 267 -10.08 -26.68 -22.74
CA SER A 267 -9.08 -25.78 -23.34
C SER A 267 -7.84 -26.53 -23.90
N TYR A 268 -6.74 -25.83 -24.16
CA TYR A 268 -5.53 -26.39 -24.74
C TYR A 268 -4.90 -27.45 -23.83
N ASN A 269 -4.43 -28.55 -24.44
CA ASN A 269 -3.78 -29.70 -23.81
C ASN A 269 -4.61 -30.47 -22.77
N HIS A 270 -5.82 -30.01 -22.46
CA HIS A 270 -6.74 -30.68 -21.54
C HIS A 270 -6.12 -30.87 -20.14
N ASP A 271 -5.35 -29.89 -19.65
CA ASP A 271 -4.74 -29.94 -18.32
C ASP A 271 -5.79 -30.01 -17.19
N TRP A 272 -7.03 -29.62 -17.48
CA TRP A 272 -8.19 -29.81 -16.62
C TRP A 272 -9.21 -30.74 -17.29
N HIS A 273 -9.76 -31.66 -16.50
CA HIS A 273 -10.84 -32.56 -16.89
C HIS A 273 -12.01 -32.45 -15.92
N ALA A 274 -13.24 -32.51 -16.44
CA ALA A 274 -14.43 -32.39 -15.61
C ALA A 274 -14.55 -33.58 -14.63
N PRO A 275 -14.58 -33.34 -13.31
CA PRO A 275 -14.68 -34.42 -12.33
C PRO A 275 -16.08 -35.07 -12.28
N ALA A 276 -17.10 -34.34 -12.73
CA ALA A 276 -18.49 -34.77 -12.85
C ALA A 276 -19.14 -34.07 -14.04
N ASP A 277 -20.37 -34.48 -14.40
CA ASP A 277 -21.19 -33.73 -15.33
C ASP A 277 -21.41 -32.32 -14.77
N THR A 278 -21.17 -31.31 -15.58
CA THR A 278 -21.23 -29.90 -15.18
C THR A 278 -21.77 -29.04 -16.33
N VAL A 279 -21.91 -27.74 -16.09
CA VAL A 279 -22.13 -26.72 -17.11
C VAL A 279 -20.89 -25.83 -17.18
N THR A 280 -20.49 -25.46 -18.40
CA THR A 280 -19.39 -24.51 -18.61
C THR A 280 -19.90 -23.24 -19.27
N ALA A 281 -19.27 -22.11 -18.94
CA ALA A 281 -19.46 -20.82 -19.59
C ALA A 281 -18.19 -20.36 -20.32
N ILE A 282 -18.38 -19.57 -21.38
CA ILE A 282 -17.30 -18.86 -22.06
C ILE A 282 -17.38 -17.37 -21.71
N VAL A 283 -16.26 -16.84 -21.22
CA VAL A 283 -16.07 -15.41 -20.97
C VAL A 283 -15.05 -14.89 -22.01
N PRO A 284 -15.41 -13.91 -22.85
CA PRO A 284 -14.61 -13.48 -24.00
C PRO A 284 -13.49 -12.51 -23.59
N CYS A 285 -12.61 -12.99 -22.72
CA CYS A 285 -11.44 -12.28 -22.22
C CYS A 285 -10.26 -13.24 -22.13
N GLY A 286 -9.11 -12.87 -22.69
CA GLY A 286 -7.91 -13.72 -22.63
C GLY A 286 -6.63 -12.92 -22.42
N TYR A 287 -5.49 -13.57 -22.64
CA TYR A 287 -4.19 -12.93 -22.39
C TYR A 287 -3.86 -11.79 -23.36
N ALA A 288 -4.50 -11.70 -24.53
CA ALA A 288 -4.34 -10.55 -25.41
C ALA A 288 -5.09 -9.29 -24.91
N ASP A 289 -6.01 -9.46 -23.96
CA ASP A 289 -6.78 -8.37 -23.34
C ASP A 289 -6.22 -7.95 -21.98
N GLY A 290 -5.29 -8.73 -21.41
CA GLY A 290 -4.60 -8.39 -20.16
C GLY A 290 -4.55 -9.48 -19.10
N ILE A 291 -5.21 -10.63 -19.29
CA ILE A 291 -5.13 -11.71 -18.30
C ILE A 291 -3.72 -12.35 -18.33
N ASP A 292 -2.98 -12.29 -17.24
CA ASP A 292 -1.71 -13.03 -17.14
C ASP A 292 -1.97 -14.53 -17.18
N ARG A 293 -1.32 -15.23 -18.11
CA ARG A 293 -1.53 -16.67 -18.32
C ARG A 293 -1.13 -17.53 -17.12
N ARG A 294 -0.28 -17.04 -16.21
CA ARG A 294 0.05 -17.69 -14.93
C ARG A 294 -1.18 -17.89 -14.04
N LEU A 295 -2.24 -17.12 -14.25
CA LEU A 295 -3.52 -17.24 -13.54
C LEU A 295 -4.36 -18.47 -13.94
N THR A 296 -3.87 -19.29 -14.89
CA THR A 296 -4.54 -20.51 -15.36
C THR A 296 -4.92 -21.43 -14.17
N ASN A 297 -6.20 -21.79 -14.07
CA ASN A 297 -6.81 -22.57 -12.98
C ASN A 297 -6.73 -21.93 -11.58
N GLN A 298 -6.45 -20.63 -11.48
CA GLN A 298 -6.34 -19.90 -10.22
C GLN A 298 -7.40 -18.79 -10.07
N LEU A 299 -8.12 -18.45 -11.15
CA LEU A 299 -9.11 -17.39 -11.14
C LEU A 299 -10.49 -17.88 -10.71
N GLU A 300 -11.23 -16.95 -10.11
CA GLU A 300 -12.68 -17.05 -9.97
C GLU A 300 -13.33 -15.87 -10.67
N VAL A 301 -14.42 -16.14 -11.39
CA VAL A 301 -15.23 -15.13 -12.08
C VAL A 301 -16.56 -15.03 -11.34
N THR A 302 -16.99 -13.81 -11.03
CA THR A 302 -18.27 -13.60 -10.34
C THR A 302 -19.38 -13.36 -11.35
N ILE A 303 -20.42 -14.20 -11.32
CA ILE A 303 -21.58 -14.13 -12.22
C ILE A 303 -22.83 -14.31 -11.37
N ASN A 304 -23.82 -13.42 -11.52
CA ASN A 304 -25.08 -13.46 -10.76
C ASN A 304 -24.88 -13.57 -9.22
N GLY A 305 -23.85 -12.92 -8.69
CA GLY A 305 -23.52 -12.91 -7.25
C GLY A 305 -22.86 -14.19 -6.71
N LYS A 306 -22.44 -15.11 -7.58
CA LYS A 306 -21.71 -16.33 -7.21
C LYS A 306 -20.34 -16.36 -7.89
N ARG A 307 -19.34 -16.91 -7.19
CA ARG A 307 -18.01 -17.16 -7.75
C ARG A 307 -17.95 -18.51 -8.44
N PHE A 308 -17.34 -18.54 -9.61
CA PHE A 308 -17.14 -19.76 -10.39
C PHE A 308 -15.67 -19.84 -10.85
N PRO A 309 -15.02 -21.00 -10.69
CA PRO A 309 -13.61 -21.13 -11.04
C PRO A 309 -13.40 -21.13 -12.55
N GLU A 310 -12.34 -20.47 -12.98
CA GLU A 310 -11.75 -20.66 -14.31
C GLU A 310 -11.13 -22.05 -14.41
N VAL A 311 -11.35 -22.74 -15.52
CA VAL A 311 -10.90 -24.12 -15.73
C VAL A 311 -10.26 -24.32 -17.10
N GLY A 312 -9.14 -25.03 -17.11
CA GLY A 312 -8.32 -25.21 -18.31
C GLY A 312 -7.41 -24.01 -18.55
N ARG A 313 -6.69 -24.02 -19.67
CA ARG A 313 -5.75 -22.94 -19.97
C ARG A 313 -6.45 -21.66 -20.42
N ILE A 314 -5.99 -20.53 -19.91
CA ILE A 314 -6.33 -19.20 -20.44
C ILE A 314 -5.87 -19.11 -21.91
N SER A 315 -6.79 -18.78 -22.80
CA SER A 315 -6.56 -18.62 -24.24
C SER A 315 -6.25 -17.16 -24.61
N MET A 316 -5.96 -16.90 -25.88
CA MET A 316 -5.67 -15.54 -26.36
C MET A 316 -6.85 -14.59 -26.13
N ASP A 317 -8.06 -15.13 -26.21
CA ASP A 317 -9.29 -14.32 -26.33
C ASP A 317 -10.45 -14.75 -25.46
N GLN A 318 -10.29 -15.81 -24.68
CA GLN A 318 -11.36 -16.33 -23.85
C GLN A 318 -10.83 -17.22 -22.72
N ILE A 319 -11.64 -17.35 -21.69
CA ILE A 319 -11.50 -18.32 -20.61
C ILE A 319 -12.76 -19.18 -20.53
N VAL A 320 -12.61 -20.36 -19.93
CA VAL A 320 -13.72 -21.27 -19.65
C VAL A 320 -13.98 -21.26 -18.15
N VAL A 321 -15.24 -21.10 -17.75
CA VAL A 321 -15.66 -21.05 -16.35
C VAL A 321 -16.53 -22.26 -16.05
N ASN A 322 -16.26 -22.95 -14.94
CA ASN A 322 -17.05 -24.10 -14.50
C ASN A 322 -18.22 -23.62 -13.61
N LEU A 323 -19.45 -23.82 -14.07
CA LEU A 323 -20.67 -23.31 -13.42
C LEU A 323 -21.32 -24.30 -12.45
N GLY A 324 -20.80 -25.52 -12.32
CA GLY A 324 -21.42 -26.59 -11.55
C GLY A 324 -22.54 -27.32 -12.31
N ASP A 325 -23.10 -28.34 -11.67
CA ASP A 325 -24.11 -29.25 -12.24
C ASP A 325 -25.45 -28.57 -12.54
N ASP A 326 -25.86 -27.62 -11.70
CA ASP A 326 -27.06 -26.80 -11.90
C ASP A 326 -26.84 -25.59 -12.84
N GLY A 327 -25.59 -25.36 -13.26
CA GLY A 327 -25.16 -24.22 -14.08
C GLY A 327 -25.29 -22.86 -13.41
N GLY A 328 -25.56 -22.82 -12.09
CA GLY A 328 -25.58 -21.61 -11.29
C GLY A 328 -26.66 -20.59 -11.61
N GLY A 329 -27.59 -20.91 -12.52
CA GLY A 329 -28.55 -19.97 -13.09
C GLY A 329 -27.94 -19.00 -14.12
N VAL A 330 -26.74 -19.29 -14.62
CA VAL A 330 -26.03 -18.43 -15.57
C VAL A 330 -26.52 -18.65 -17.00
N SER A 331 -26.77 -17.54 -17.70
CA SER A 331 -27.24 -17.50 -19.08
C SER A 331 -26.31 -16.68 -19.98
N GLN A 332 -26.44 -16.88 -21.29
CA GLN A 332 -25.77 -16.04 -22.28
C GLN A 332 -26.21 -14.58 -22.12
N GLY A 333 -25.26 -13.66 -22.12
CA GLY A 333 -25.47 -12.23 -21.90
C GLY A 333 -25.36 -11.78 -20.43
N ASP A 334 -25.35 -12.70 -19.47
CA ASP A 334 -25.11 -12.35 -18.07
C ASP A 334 -23.71 -11.74 -17.90
N GLU A 335 -23.59 -10.80 -16.95
CA GLU A 335 -22.33 -10.11 -16.70
C GLU A 335 -21.41 -10.95 -15.81
N ALA A 336 -20.21 -11.19 -16.31
CA ALA A 336 -19.11 -11.87 -15.66
C ALA A 336 -18.08 -10.85 -15.20
N PHE A 337 -17.91 -10.68 -13.89
CA PHE A 337 -16.92 -9.82 -13.29
C PHE A 337 -15.60 -10.59 -13.12
N LEU A 338 -14.55 -10.11 -13.80
CA LEU A 338 -13.20 -10.65 -13.74
C LEU A 338 -12.52 -10.14 -12.46
N PHE A 339 -12.60 -8.83 -12.23
CA PHE A 339 -12.30 -8.20 -10.95
C PHE A 339 -13.04 -6.86 -10.79
N GLY A 340 -13.07 -6.32 -9.57
CA GLY A 340 -13.68 -5.03 -9.26
C GLY A 340 -13.28 -4.48 -7.89
N ASP A 341 -14.21 -3.79 -7.25
CA ASP A 341 -14.04 -3.17 -5.92
C ASP A 341 -14.44 -4.11 -4.76
N GLY A 342 -14.77 -5.36 -5.08
CA GLY A 342 -15.18 -6.38 -4.10
C GLY A 342 -16.62 -6.24 -3.59
N SER A 343 -17.35 -5.19 -3.98
CA SER A 343 -18.70 -4.91 -3.45
C SER A 343 -19.76 -5.95 -3.85
N ARG A 344 -19.52 -6.71 -4.92
CA ARG A 344 -20.37 -7.82 -5.39
C ARG A 344 -19.79 -9.18 -5.01
N GLY A 345 -18.77 -9.20 -4.16
CA GLY A 345 -18.01 -10.39 -3.83
C GLY A 345 -17.08 -10.83 -4.95
N GLU A 346 -16.78 -10.00 -5.95
CA GLU A 346 -15.77 -10.29 -6.97
C GLU A 346 -14.35 -10.22 -6.42
N LEU A 347 -13.40 -10.82 -7.15
CA LEU A 347 -11.98 -10.63 -6.85
C LEU A 347 -11.57 -9.17 -7.11
N THR A 348 -10.53 -8.72 -6.43
CA THR A 348 -9.90 -7.42 -6.64
C THR A 348 -8.64 -7.56 -7.49
N ALA A 349 -8.09 -6.43 -7.95
CA ALA A 349 -6.79 -6.43 -8.60
C ALA A 349 -5.65 -6.89 -7.66
N LEU A 350 -5.81 -6.71 -6.34
CA LEU A 350 -4.87 -7.21 -5.34
C LEU A 350 -4.93 -8.73 -5.22
N ASP A 351 -6.13 -9.32 -5.23
CA ASP A 351 -6.28 -10.77 -5.23
C ASP A 351 -5.56 -11.41 -6.43
N TRP A 352 -5.76 -10.83 -7.62
CA TRP A 352 -5.06 -11.26 -8.84
C TRP A 352 -3.54 -11.13 -8.72
N ALA A 353 -3.07 -10.04 -8.14
CA ALA A 353 -1.64 -9.81 -7.95
C ALA A 353 -1.02 -10.85 -7.02
N ASN A 354 -1.71 -11.18 -5.91
CA ASN A 354 -1.27 -12.17 -4.94
C ASN A 354 -1.18 -13.58 -5.55
N LEU A 355 -2.12 -13.97 -6.41
CA LEU A 355 -2.13 -15.28 -7.08
C LEU A 355 -0.90 -15.55 -7.95
N ILE A 356 -0.25 -14.50 -8.48
CA ILE A 356 0.90 -14.65 -9.40
C ILE A 356 2.18 -13.97 -8.89
N GLY A 357 2.20 -13.51 -7.64
CA GLY A 357 3.35 -12.87 -7.02
C GLY A 357 3.77 -11.59 -7.75
N THR A 358 2.81 -10.71 -8.05
CA THR A 358 3.07 -9.37 -8.63
C THR A 358 2.41 -8.28 -7.78
N ILE A 359 2.30 -7.07 -8.33
CA ILE A 359 1.67 -5.90 -7.72
C ILE A 359 0.37 -5.51 -8.44
N PRO A 360 -0.62 -4.94 -7.74
CA PRO A 360 -1.90 -4.53 -8.34
C PRO A 360 -1.77 -3.57 -9.54
N TYR A 361 -0.69 -2.78 -9.54
CA TYR A 361 -0.32 -1.90 -10.64
C TYR A 361 -0.20 -2.62 -11.98
N GLU A 362 0.44 -3.81 -11.99
CA GLU A 362 0.63 -4.57 -13.22
C GLU A 362 -0.73 -5.07 -13.72
N VAL A 363 -1.58 -5.54 -12.82
CA VAL A 363 -2.93 -6.06 -13.14
C VAL A 363 -3.80 -5.00 -13.81
N ILE A 364 -3.93 -3.81 -13.21
CA ILE A 364 -4.77 -2.74 -13.78
C ILE A 364 -4.19 -2.16 -15.07
N CYS A 365 -2.85 -2.05 -15.18
CA CYS A 365 -2.20 -1.55 -16.39
C CYS A 365 -2.27 -2.55 -17.55
N ALA A 366 -2.43 -3.84 -17.27
CA ALA A 366 -2.54 -4.87 -18.29
C ALA A 366 -3.89 -4.85 -19.03
N VAL A 367 -4.93 -4.26 -18.43
CA VAL A 367 -6.27 -4.16 -19.04
C VAL A 367 -6.21 -3.35 -20.34
N GLY A 368 -6.42 -4.05 -21.45
CA GLY A 368 -6.31 -3.47 -22.78
C GLY A 368 -6.94 -4.36 -23.85
N GLY A 369 -6.28 -4.44 -25.01
CA GLY A 369 -6.75 -5.24 -26.14
C GLY A 369 -8.12 -4.81 -26.63
N ARG A 370 -9.10 -5.72 -26.54
CA ARG A 370 -10.48 -5.48 -26.99
C ARG A 370 -11.36 -4.81 -25.93
N THR A 371 -10.83 -4.60 -24.73
CA THR A 371 -11.56 -3.97 -23.63
C THR A 371 -12.00 -2.56 -24.04
N THR A 372 -13.30 -2.30 -23.94
CA THR A 372 -13.85 -0.95 -24.15
C THR A 372 -14.03 -0.27 -22.81
N ARG A 373 -13.44 0.92 -22.64
CA ARG A 373 -13.64 1.72 -21.43
C ARG A 373 -15.01 2.36 -21.40
N ARG A 374 -15.59 2.41 -20.21
CA ARG A 374 -16.83 3.13 -19.89
C ARG A 374 -16.59 3.95 -18.62
N TYR A 375 -17.26 5.08 -18.53
CA TYR A 375 -17.17 5.98 -17.38
C TYR A 375 -18.54 6.12 -16.75
N GLU A 376 -18.60 5.99 -15.43
CA GLU A 376 -19.83 6.16 -14.68
C GLU A 376 -19.62 7.07 -13.46
N HIS A 377 -20.72 7.69 -13.03
CA HIS A 377 -20.81 8.37 -11.75
C HIS A 377 -21.66 7.51 -10.84
N ARG A 378 -21.01 6.81 -9.92
CA ARG A 378 -21.66 5.94 -8.94
C ARG A 378 -21.20 6.35 -7.54
N PRO A 379 -22.11 6.87 -6.70
CA PRO A 379 -21.76 7.35 -5.38
C PRO A 379 -20.97 6.32 -4.60
N VAL A 380 -19.82 6.74 -4.08
CA VAL A 380 -19.05 5.96 -3.14
C VAL A 380 -19.86 5.88 -1.85
N THR A 381 -20.34 4.69 -1.53
CA THR A 381 -20.90 4.44 -0.21
C THR A 381 -19.71 4.21 0.71
N PRO A 382 -19.49 5.04 1.75
CA PRO A 382 -18.43 4.76 2.70
C PRO A 382 -18.66 3.33 3.20
N THR A 383 -17.63 2.50 3.13
CA THR A 383 -17.63 1.20 3.76
C THR A 383 -17.84 1.44 5.25
N ARG A 384 -19.09 1.38 5.71
CA ARG A 384 -19.36 0.95 7.08
C ARG A 384 -18.73 -0.43 7.13
N ALA A 385 -17.60 -0.54 7.82
CA ALA A 385 -16.94 -1.80 8.13
C ALA A 385 -18.02 -2.88 8.31
N SER A 386 -17.97 -3.89 7.45
CA SER A 386 -18.95 -4.95 7.41
C SER A 386 -19.00 -5.62 8.79
N SER A 387 -20.21 -5.72 9.34
CA SER A 387 -20.46 -6.28 10.65
C SER A 387 -20.37 -7.80 10.61
N SER A 388 -19.34 -8.38 11.25
CA SER A 388 -19.46 -9.64 12.01
C SER A 388 -18.18 -9.99 12.78
N ALA A 389 -17.79 -9.13 13.73
CA ALA A 389 -17.11 -9.47 14.98
C ALA A 389 -17.14 -8.20 15.83
N GLU A 390 -17.51 -8.27 17.10
CA GLU A 390 -17.55 -7.09 17.98
C GLU A 390 -16.13 -6.49 18.12
N ALA A 391 -15.82 -5.48 17.32
CA ALA A 391 -14.67 -4.62 17.52
C ALA A 391 -14.92 -3.74 18.75
N HIS A 392 -14.23 -4.06 19.85
CA HIS A 392 -14.17 -3.23 21.05
C HIS A 392 -12.92 -2.35 21.04
N PRO A 393 -12.99 -1.11 21.55
CA PRO A 393 -11.90 -0.14 21.45
C PRO A 393 -10.66 -0.52 22.29
N ALA A 394 -9.47 -0.21 21.77
CA ALA A 394 -8.19 -0.25 22.48
C ALA A 394 -8.28 0.38 23.88
N GLY A 395 -7.66 -0.24 24.88
CA GLY A 395 -7.57 0.34 26.23
C GLY A 395 -6.67 1.58 26.27
N PRO A 396 -6.75 2.43 27.31
CA PRO A 396 -5.97 3.66 27.39
C PRO A 396 -4.47 3.41 27.63
N ALA A 397 -3.61 4.10 26.88
CA ALA A 397 -2.18 4.19 27.16
C ALA A 397 -1.91 4.95 28.48
N GLY A 398 -0.76 4.70 29.11
CA GLY A 398 -0.43 5.35 30.39
C GLY A 398 1.03 5.35 30.79
N LEU A 399 1.34 6.20 31.77
CA LEU A 399 2.65 6.35 32.41
C LEU A 399 2.47 6.32 33.92
N ARG A 400 3.22 5.47 34.63
CA ARG A 400 3.17 5.38 36.09
C ARG A 400 4.56 5.27 36.71
N LYS A 401 4.75 6.01 37.81
CA LYS A 401 5.91 5.85 38.68
C LYS A 401 5.66 4.71 39.68
N LEU A 402 6.57 3.74 39.71
CA LEU A 402 6.53 2.57 40.57
C LEU A 402 7.64 2.72 41.61
N SER A 403 7.29 3.20 42.80
CA SER A 403 8.25 3.48 43.87
C SER A 403 8.57 2.25 44.71
N THR A 404 7.69 1.25 44.69
CA THR A 404 7.83 -0.02 45.41
C THR A 404 7.58 -1.23 44.51
N VAL A 405 7.96 -2.42 45.00
CA VAL A 405 7.60 -3.70 44.35
C VAL A 405 6.08 -3.88 44.32
N GLU A 406 5.37 -3.46 45.37
CA GLU A 406 3.91 -3.54 45.43
C GLU A 406 3.26 -2.66 44.37
N ASP A 407 3.81 -1.47 44.08
CA ASP A 407 3.30 -0.61 43.00
C ASP A 407 3.37 -1.33 41.64
N THR A 408 4.40 -2.17 41.43
CA THR A 408 4.58 -2.94 40.20
C THR A 408 3.59 -4.10 40.11
N LEU A 409 3.34 -4.80 41.23
CA LEU A 409 2.31 -5.84 41.31
C LEU A 409 0.92 -5.25 41.07
N GLN A 410 0.64 -4.10 41.69
CA GLN A 410 -0.64 -3.41 41.57
C GLN A 410 -0.90 -2.95 40.14
N LEU A 411 0.11 -2.41 39.44
CA LEU A 411 -0.02 -2.12 38.01
C LEU A 411 -0.33 -3.38 37.19
N GLY A 412 0.33 -4.50 37.48
CA GLY A 412 0.06 -5.77 36.80
C GLY A 412 -1.38 -6.24 36.99
N ARG A 413 -1.93 -6.15 38.21
CA ARG A 413 -3.34 -6.50 38.49
C ARG A 413 -4.33 -5.62 37.72
N GLU A 414 -4.03 -4.33 37.61
CA GLU A 414 -4.87 -3.37 36.88
C GLU A 414 -4.82 -3.57 35.36
N LEU A 415 -3.65 -3.93 34.81
CA LEU A 415 -3.53 -4.27 33.40
C LEU A 415 -4.25 -5.59 33.09
N ALA A 416 -4.15 -6.59 33.96
CA ALA A 416 -4.85 -7.88 33.81
C ALA A 416 -6.37 -7.74 33.67
N ALA A 417 -6.99 -6.74 34.31
CA ALA A 417 -8.43 -6.49 34.18
C ALA A 417 -8.86 -6.08 32.75
N GLN A 418 -7.91 -5.75 31.87
CA GLN A 418 -8.14 -5.36 30.48
C GLN A 418 -7.80 -6.48 29.47
N LEU A 419 -7.24 -7.59 29.95
CA LEU A 419 -6.76 -8.69 29.10
C LEU A 419 -7.86 -9.75 28.90
N ARG A 420 -7.87 -10.36 27.72
CA ARG A 420 -8.70 -11.53 27.37
C ARG A 420 -7.85 -12.63 26.75
N ALA A 421 -8.41 -13.84 26.66
CA ALA A 421 -7.77 -14.93 25.92
C ALA A 421 -7.45 -14.47 24.48
N GLY A 422 -6.26 -14.81 24.00
CA GLY A 422 -5.71 -14.36 22.72
C GLY A 422 -4.93 -13.04 22.78
N ASP A 423 -5.01 -12.26 23.85
CA ASP A 423 -4.17 -11.05 23.98
C ASP A 423 -2.71 -11.44 24.31
N VAL A 424 -1.77 -10.69 23.74
CA VAL A 424 -0.34 -10.81 24.06
C VAL A 424 0.15 -9.58 24.83
N VAL A 425 0.90 -9.80 25.91
CA VAL A 425 1.55 -8.74 26.68
C VAL A 425 3.06 -8.82 26.49
N VAL A 426 3.64 -7.79 25.88
CA VAL A 426 5.08 -7.68 25.66
C VAL A 426 5.70 -6.84 26.77
N LEU A 427 6.58 -7.45 27.56
CA LEU A 427 7.29 -6.80 28.66
C LEU A 427 8.72 -6.48 28.25
N ASP A 428 9.02 -5.19 28.12
CA ASP A 428 10.34 -4.68 27.72
C ASP A 428 11.04 -3.92 28.87
N GLY A 429 12.37 -3.87 28.83
CA GLY A 429 13.23 -3.15 29.77
C GLY A 429 14.50 -3.92 30.15
N ALA A 430 15.49 -3.22 30.70
CA ALA A 430 16.79 -3.80 31.06
C ALA A 430 16.71 -4.96 32.08
N LEU A 431 17.82 -5.70 32.26
CA LEU A 431 17.92 -6.74 33.29
C LEU A 431 17.64 -6.13 34.68
N GLY A 432 16.74 -6.77 35.43
CA GLY A 432 16.31 -6.27 36.74
C GLY A 432 15.25 -5.15 36.69
N ALA A 433 14.77 -4.71 35.52
CA ALA A 433 13.75 -3.67 35.36
C ALA A 433 12.38 -4.03 35.95
N GLY A 434 12.12 -5.30 36.26
CA GLY A 434 10.95 -5.75 37.04
C GLY A 434 9.88 -6.47 36.24
N LYS A 435 10.21 -6.89 35.01
CA LYS A 435 9.33 -7.63 34.11
C LYS A 435 8.65 -8.82 34.79
N THR A 436 9.41 -9.71 35.43
CA THR A 436 8.84 -10.83 36.20
C THR A 436 7.95 -10.41 37.37
N VAL A 437 8.23 -9.28 38.02
CA VAL A 437 7.35 -8.75 39.08
C VAL A 437 6.03 -8.28 38.48
N LEU A 438 6.07 -7.62 37.33
CA LEU A 438 4.87 -7.20 36.61
C LEU A 438 4.06 -8.40 36.09
N ALA A 439 4.72 -9.42 35.54
CA ALA A 439 4.10 -10.69 35.13
C ALA A 439 3.40 -11.40 36.32
N ARG A 440 4.00 -11.36 37.51
CA ARG A 440 3.33 -11.83 38.74
C ARG A 440 2.07 -11.04 39.06
N GLY A 441 2.13 -9.70 38.96
CA GLY A 441 0.95 -8.86 39.16
C GLY A 441 -0.17 -9.19 38.17
N ILE A 442 0.17 -9.41 36.90
CA ILE A 442 -0.78 -9.84 35.86
C ILE A 442 -1.39 -11.19 36.22
N SER A 443 -0.57 -12.15 36.64
CA SER A 443 -1.03 -13.48 37.05
C SER A 443 -2.00 -13.44 38.24
N GLU A 444 -1.75 -12.54 39.21
CA GLU A 444 -2.64 -12.33 40.35
C GLU A 444 -3.97 -11.70 39.91
N GLY A 445 -3.94 -10.77 38.95
CA GLY A 445 -5.14 -10.14 38.40
C GLY A 445 -5.99 -11.09 37.55
N LEU A 446 -5.36 -11.97 36.78
CA LEU A 446 -6.05 -13.04 36.03
C LEU A 446 -6.55 -14.18 36.93
N GLY A 447 -6.01 -14.28 38.15
CA GLY A 447 -6.38 -15.33 39.10
C GLY A 447 -5.92 -16.73 38.66
N VAL A 448 -4.77 -16.84 38.00
CA VAL A 448 -4.23 -18.14 37.55
C VAL A 448 -3.63 -18.95 38.71
N GLN A 449 -3.53 -20.27 38.52
CA GLN A 449 -3.04 -21.19 39.53
C GLN A 449 -1.50 -21.23 39.60
N GLY A 450 -1.01 -21.38 40.83
CA GLY A 450 0.41 -21.56 41.10
C GLY A 450 1.22 -20.26 41.15
N ARG A 451 2.45 -20.36 41.62
CA ARG A 451 3.35 -19.21 41.75
C ARG A 451 4.05 -18.93 40.43
N VAL A 452 3.92 -17.70 39.92
CA VAL A 452 4.68 -17.24 38.75
C VAL A 452 6.11 -16.90 39.15
N THR A 453 7.06 -17.55 38.50
CA THR A 453 8.51 -17.29 38.59
C THR A 453 9.04 -17.19 37.18
N SER A 454 10.05 -16.35 36.95
CA SER A 454 10.66 -16.22 35.62
C SER A 454 11.04 -17.60 35.06
N PRO A 455 10.53 -17.96 33.87
CA PRO A 455 10.76 -19.27 33.25
C PRO A 455 12.10 -19.34 32.50
N THR A 456 13.13 -18.61 32.92
CA THR A 456 14.42 -18.47 32.22
C THR A 456 15.06 -19.79 31.78
N PHE A 457 14.82 -20.91 32.48
CA PHE A 457 15.38 -22.23 32.16
C PHE A 457 14.46 -23.15 31.33
N VAL A 458 13.18 -22.83 31.23
CA VAL A 458 12.16 -23.67 30.55
C VAL A 458 11.51 -22.95 29.38
N ILE A 459 11.93 -21.70 29.09
CA ILE A 459 11.48 -20.82 27.99
C ILE A 459 10.03 -20.37 28.15
N ALA A 460 9.08 -21.30 28.31
CA ALA A 460 7.67 -21.02 28.53
C ALA A 460 7.10 -21.84 29.70
N ARG A 461 6.07 -21.29 30.36
CA ARG A 461 5.32 -21.99 31.41
C ARG A 461 3.84 -21.60 31.36
N SER A 462 2.97 -22.59 31.21
CA SER A 462 1.52 -22.40 31.21
C SER A 462 0.93 -22.47 32.62
N HIS A 463 0.04 -21.55 32.92
CA HIS A 463 -0.66 -21.37 34.19
C HIS A 463 -2.17 -21.45 33.96
N ARG A 464 -2.82 -22.44 34.57
CA ARG A 464 -4.26 -22.68 34.38
C ARG A 464 -5.12 -21.64 35.10
N PRO A 465 -6.33 -21.34 34.61
CA PRO A 465 -7.29 -20.50 35.33
C PRO A 465 -7.59 -21.01 36.74
N GLY A 466 -7.73 -20.10 37.71
CA GLY A 466 -8.12 -20.45 39.08
C GLY A 466 -9.60 -20.80 39.24
N THR A 467 -10.44 -20.46 38.25
CA THR A 467 -11.89 -20.67 38.27
C THR A 467 -12.39 -21.24 36.93
N PRO A 468 -13.49 -22.02 36.91
CA PRO A 468 -14.11 -22.49 35.67
C PRO A 468 -14.57 -21.32 34.80
N GLY A 469 -14.13 -21.29 33.53
CA GLY A 469 -14.42 -20.19 32.59
C GLY A 469 -13.51 -18.95 32.75
N GLY A 470 -12.50 -19.01 33.62
CA GLY A 470 -11.46 -17.99 33.70
C GLY A 470 -10.41 -18.11 32.59
N VAL A 471 -9.59 -17.09 32.42
CA VAL A 471 -8.55 -17.01 31.38
C VAL A 471 -7.21 -17.56 31.92
N GLY A 472 -6.54 -18.40 31.11
CA GLY A 472 -5.22 -18.93 31.43
C GLY A 472 -4.10 -17.92 31.18
N MET A 473 -2.87 -18.26 31.56
CA MET A 473 -1.69 -17.44 31.25
C MET A 473 -0.53 -18.32 30.80
N VAL A 474 0.07 -18.01 29.66
CA VAL A 474 1.37 -18.56 29.25
C VAL A 474 2.43 -17.52 29.49
N HIS A 475 3.42 -17.83 30.33
CA HIS A 475 4.53 -16.93 30.63
C HIS A 475 5.78 -17.38 29.87
N VAL A 476 6.30 -16.53 29.00
CA VAL A 476 7.48 -16.79 28.15
C VAL A 476 8.63 -15.85 28.55
N ASP A 477 9.85 -16.37 28.56
CA ASP A 477 11.09 -15.60 28.73
C ASP A 477 11.98 -15.78 27.49
N ALA A 478 11.93 -14.79 26.58
CA ALA A 478 12.63 -14.83 25.30
C ALA A 478 14.11 -14.41 25.41
N TYR A 479 14.63 -14.10 26.62
CA TYR A 479 15.99 -13.60 26.79
C TYR A 479 17.04 -14.52 26.17
N ARG A 480 16.86 -15.84 26.30
CA ARG A 480 17.81 -16.86 25.79
C ARG A 480 17.66 -17.16 24.31
N LEU A 481 16.47 -16.96 23.75
CA LEU A 481 16.22 -17.11 22.31
C LEU A 481 16.89 -15.95 21.56
N LEU A 482 17.04 -14.79 22.22
CA LEU A 482 17.71 -13.60 21.68
C LEU A 482 19.21 -13.50 22.07
N ASP A 483 19.68 -14.27 23.07
CA ASP A 483 21.08 -14.25 23.57
C ASP A 483 22.02 -14.88 22.53
N GLY A 484 22.76 -14.04 21.80
CA GLY A 484 23.63 -14.44 20.68
C GLY A 484 23.10 -14.12 19.28
N MET A 485 21.88 -13.56 19.19
CA MET A 485 21.25 -13.11 17.94
C MET A 485 21.27 -11.59 17.75
N GLU A 486 22.03 -10.84 18.57
CA GLU A 486 22.09 -9.37 18.56
C GLU A 486 22.54 -8.77 17.21
N ASP A 487 23.25 -9.54 16.38
CA ASP A 487 23.74 -9.16 15.05
C ASP A 487 23.08 -9.97 13.90
N ASP A 488 22.04 -10.78 14.17
CA ASP A 488 21.36 -11.60 13.17
C ASP A 488 20.12 -10.87 12.59
N PRO A 489 20.12 -10.50 11.28
CA PRO A 489 18.97 -9.86 10.65
C PRO A 489 17.71 -10.76 10.57
N ASN A 490 17.86 -12.07 10.79
CA ASN A 490 16.78 -13.06 10.80
C ASN A 490 16.44 -13.55 12.22
N ALA A 491 16.94 -12.89 13.27
CA ALA A 491 16.64 -13.23 14.67
C ALA A 491 15.12 -13.33 14.95
N GLY A 492 14.32 -12.51 14.26
CA GLY A 492 12.86 -12.55 14.34
C GLY A 492 12.24 -13.83 13.77
N GLU A 493 12.76 -14.34 12.64
CA GLU A 493 12.32 -15.61 12.05
C GLU A 493 12.76 -16.82 12.88
N ALA A 494 13.96 -16.78 13.47
CA ALA A 494 14.42 -17.85 14.34
C ALA A 494 13.63 -17.92 15.65
N LEU A 495 13.25 -16.76 16.21
CA LEU A 495 12.33 -16.70 17.35
C LEU A 495 10.94 -17.25 16.99
N LEU A 496 10.47 -16.99 15.77
CA LEU A 496 9.21 -17.52 15.25
C LEU A 496 9.21 -19.05 15.17
N ASP A 497 10.24 -19.64 14.56
CA ASP A 497 10.36 -21.10 14.46
C ASP A 497 10.40 -21.77 15.85
N GLU A 498 11.04 -21.14 16.85
CA GLU A 498 11.07 -21.65 18.22
C GLU A 498 9.73 -21.45 18.98
N LEU A 499 8.99 -20.37 18.73
CA LEU A 499 7.67 -20.14 19.31
C LEU A 499 6.59 -21.04 18.68
N ASP A 500 6.64 -21.26 17.36
CA ASP A 500 5.78 -22.22 16.65
C ASP A 500 6.05 -23.65 17.12
N ALA A 501 7.32 -23.99 17.41
CA ALA A 501 7.69 -25.29 17.98
C ALA A 501 7.17 -25.51 19.41
N LEU A 502 6.73 -24.46 20.11
CA LEU A 502 6.10 -24.53 21.43
C LEU A 502 4.59 -24.78 21.38
N ASP A 503 3.99 -24.93 20.18
CA ASP A 503 2.56 -25.25 19.98
C ASP A 503 1.62 -24.21 20.63
N LEU A 504 2.04 -22.94 20.64
CA LEU A 504 1.33 -21.82 21.27
C LEU A 504 -0.02 -21.51 20.60
N ASP A 505 -0.15 -21.78 19.31
CA ASP A 505 -1.37 -21.59 18.51
C ASP A 505 -2.57 -22.35 19.07
N THR A 506 -2.31 -23.52 19.66
CA THR A 506 -3.35 -24.37 20.26
C THR A 506 -3.73 -23.91 21.68
N GLU A 507 -2.84 -23.21 22.41
CA GLU A 507 -3.06 -22.70 23.78
C GLU A 507 -3.57 -21.23 23.84
N LEU A 508 -3.40 -20.47 22.75
CA LEU A 508 -3.79 -19.05 22.63
C LEU A 508 -5.31 -18.80 22.70
N THR A 509 -6.13 -19.79 22.36
CA THR A 509 -7.60 -19.66 22.36
C THR A 509 -8.21 -19.46 23.75
N ASP A 510 -7.53 -19.92 24.82
CA ASP A 510 -8.03 -19.90 26.20
C ASP A 510 -7.12 -19.12 27.18
N SER A 511 -5.98 -18.58 26.71
CA SER A 511 -4.95 -17.97 27.56
C SER A 511 -4.45 -16.61 27.05
N VAL A 512 -3.93 -15.79 27.98
CA VAL A 512 -3.12 -14.61 27.69
C VAL A 512 -1.66 -15.03 27.60
N VAL A 513 -0.92 -14.56 26.59
CA VAL A 513 0.53 -14.81 26.50
C VAL A 513 1.29 -13.59 27.02
N VAL A 514 2.14 -13.77 28.03
CA VAL A 514 3.00 -12.72 28.59
C VAL A 514 4.44 -13.04 28.24
N VAL A 515 5.08 -12.19 27.45
CA VAL A 515 6.44 -12.40 26.97
C VAL A 515 7.39 -11.38 27.61
N GLU A 516 8.38 -11.87 28.35
CA GLU A 516 9.52 -11.05 28.76
C GLU A 516 10.55 -10.99 27.62
N TRP A 517 11.08 -9.79 27.36
CA TRP A 517 12.09 -9.53 26.31
C TRP A 517 11.57 -9.67 24.88
N GLY A 518 10.26 -9.58 24.66
CA GLY A 518 9.66 -9.68 23.32
C GLY A 518 9.68 -8.40 22.48
N GLY A 519 10.25 -7.30 22.98
CA GLY A 519 10.18 -5.99 22.32
C GLY A 519 10.86 -5.99 20.95
N GLY A 520 10.17 -5.46 19.94
CA GLY A 520 10.62 -5.37 18.55
C GLY A 520 10.26 -6.59 17.69
N VAL A 521 9.78 -7.69 18.29
CA VAL A 521 9.55 -8.95 17.58
C VAL A 521 8.13 -9.47 17.80
N VAL A 522 7.63 -9.49 19.03
CA VAL A 522 6.38 -10.21 19.37
C VAL A 522 5.12 -9.39 19.10
N GLU A 523 5.17 -8.07 19.27
CA GLU A 523 4.01 -7.19 18.98
C GLU A 523 3.60 -7.19 17.50
N ARG A 524 4.49 -7.60 16.60
CA ARG A 524 4.27 -7.67 15.14
C ARG A 524 3.47 -8.90 14.70
N LEU A 525 3.25 -9.84 15.63
CA LEU A 525 2.79 -11.19 15.31
C LEU A 525 1.33 -11.44 15.70
N VAL A 526 0.68 -10.46 16.34
CA VAL A 526 -0.70 -10.61 16.80
C VAL A 526 -1.52 -9.37 16.51
N GLU A 527 -2.81 -9.60 16.27
CA GLU A 527 -3.78 -8.53 15.95
C GLU A 527 -3.92 -7.49 17.08
N ARG A 528 -3.64 -7.91 18.33
CA ARG A 528 -3.77 -7.07 19.52
C ARG A 528 -2.71 -7.44 20.57
N SER A 529 -1.83 -6.49 20.88
CA SER A 529 -0.86 -6.64 21.96
C SER A 529 -0.82 -5.43 22.91
N LEU A 530 -0.45 -5.68 24.16
CA LEU A 530 -0.16 -4.64 25.15
C LEU A 530 1.35 -4.57 25.34
N VAL A 531 1.97 -3.48 24.92
CA VAL A 531 3.41 -3.26 25.11
C VAL A 531 3.63 -2.48 26.40
N VAL A 532 4.46 -3.02 27.31
CA VAL A 532 4.82 -2.39 28.58
C VAL A 532 6.33 -2.27 28.72
N THR A 533 6.84 -1.04 28.80
CA THR A 533 8.26 -0.75 28.99
C THR A 533 8.54 -0.36 30.43
N LEU A 534 9.51 -1.03 31.07
CA LEU A 534 9.97 -0.76 32.43
C LEU A 534 11.37 -0.15 32.42
N ALA A 535 11.50 1.06 32.97
CA ALA A 535 12.78 1.76 33.10
C ALA A 535 13.12 2.04 34.58
N ARG A 536 14.37 1.78 34.98
CA ARG A 536 14.87 2.13 36.32
C ARG A 536 15.48 3.52 36.32
N SER A 537 15.15 4.34 37.31
CA SER A 537 15.78 5.65 37.48
C SER A 537 17.27 5.50 37.86
N PRO A 538 18.19 6.24 37.23
CA PRO A 538 19.61 6.20 37.60
C PRO A 538 19.83 6.50 39.09
N GLY A 539 20.54 5.62 39.79
CA GLY A 539 20.87 5.79 41.21
C GLY A 539 19.70 5.58 42.19
N SER A 540 18.58 4.98 41.77
CA SER A 540 17.41 4.72 42.62
C SER A 540 16.78 3.34 42.36
N ASP A 541 16.04 2.81 43.33
CA ASP A 541 15.21 1.61 43.17
C ASP A 541 13.84 1.91 42.54
N LYS A 542 13.54 3.20 42.30
CA LYS A 542 12.31 3.66 41.66
C LYS A 542 12.31 3.33 40.17
N ARG A 543 11.15 2.89 39.68
CA ARG A 543 10.92 2.51 38.29
C ARG A 543 9.83 3.38 37.69
N HIS A 544 9.81 3.45 36.37
CA HIS A 544 8.73 4.03 35.59
C HIS A 544 8.24 2.97 34.62
N ALA A 545 6.92 2.85 34.49
CA ALA A 545 6.26 2.00 33.51
C ALA A 545 5.51 2.88 32.53
N THR A 546 5.69 2.61 31.24
CA THR A 546 4.84 3.12 30.15
C THR A 546 4.16 1.94 29.49
N TRP A 547 2.87 2.06 29.20
CA TRP A 547 2.16 1.03 28.44
C TRP A 547 1.24 1.65 27.39
N ARG A 548 1.04 0.91 26.31
CA ARG A 548 0.11 1.24 25.23
C ARG A 548 -0.44 -0.04 24.62
N TRP A 549 -1.70 0.01 24.21
CA TRP A 549 -2.27 -1.02 23.37
C TRP A 549 -1.83 -0.79 21.94
N VAL A 550 -1.38 -1.86 21.31
CA VAL A 550 -1.03 -1.94 19.91
C VAL A 550 -2.09 -2.82 19.29
N ASP A 551 -3.17 -2.17 18.86
CA ASP A 551 -4.14 -2.78 17.96
C ASP A 551 -3.58 -2.54 16.57
N ASP A 552 -3.27 -3.63 15.87
CA ASP A 552 -2.55 -3.59 14.61
C ASP A 552 -1.13 -2.98 14.77
N PRO A 553 -0.05 -3.80 14.70
CA PRO A 553 1.33 -3.35 14.90
C PRO A 553 1.79 -2.19 14.01
N TYR A 554 0.99 -1.81 13.01
CA TYR A 554 1.30 -0.77 12.05
C TYR A 554 0.66 0.60 12.34
N ARG A 555 -0.15 0.75 13.40
CA ARG A 555 -0.86 2.01 13.70
C ARG A 555 -0.04 3.05 14.50
N GLU A 556 1.06 2.65 15.11
CA GLU A 556 1.86 3.51 15.98
C GLU A 556 3.37 3.21 15.85
N LEU A 557 3.97 3.69 14.77
CA LEU A 557 5.39 4.05 14.73
C LEU A 557 5.47 5.55 14.35
N PRO A 558 6.31 6.34 15.03
CA PRO A 558 6.35 7.81 14.93
C PRO A 558 6.82 8.35 13.59
#